data_AF-A0A6G1H5B9-F1
#
_entry.id   AF-A0A6G1H5B9-F1
#
_cell.length_a   1.000
_cell.length_b   1.000
_cell.length_c   1.000
_cell.angle_alpha   90.00
_cell.angle_beta   90.00
_cell.angle_gamma   90.00
#
_symmetry.space_group_name_H-M   'P 1'
#
loop_
_entity.id
_entity.type
_entity.pdbx_description
1 polymer ?
#
loop_
_entity_poly.entity_id
_entity_poly.type
_entity_poly.pdbx_seq_one_letter_code
_entity_poly.pdbx_strand_id
1 'polypeptide(L)'
;MAASTDKARFYLEQQVPELLDYERKNIFSKEEITSIAARRSDFEHTLSARGSHPSDYALYTTYESNLAALRAKRCKRLGIKKGASQHAGSRRIFFILERGVKKFPGDLGLWMQYLDFCKQEKAHKKLEIVLTNCLRLHPTKAEMWVWGARWKLETEGDIKAARSYMQRGLRFCQKERWLWVEYARLEMIYCAKIAGRRRILGLDAPKKKDDVEEEDGDQEMIKLPTITAEDVNPSLDKDDAVDEEALQHLANTPALTGAIPMAIFDTAMAQFKSDERLAEAFFDLFSEFDQVPCAQRILQHILERLEESIPQSATTILCGIKLLIASIDRNSAEFPAALGRTLANIKAALKQSPDIRQALVEGAIRWILPLTRESDLDVGLQKVISASLRQYLKALAEGSKDENEACTRISKMANALKNDRRSTDAKSLLEAAERQFGEKESLVRAKASMQKT
;
A
#
# COMPACT_ATOMS: atom_id res chain seq x y z
N MET A 1 7.19 -0.45 45.73
CA MET A 1 5.79 -0.83 45.99
C MET A 1 4.95 0.39 46.35
N ALA A 2 5.32 1.22 47.34
CA ALA A 2 4.55 2.41 47.71
C ALA A 2 4.30 3.39 46.52
N ALA A 3 5.37 3.85 45.84
CA ALA A 3 5.24 4.81 44.75
C ALA A 3 4.48 4.32 43.50
N SER A 4 4.43 3.01 43.24
CA SER A 4 3.64 2.43 42.13
C SER A 4 2.15 2.37 42.48
N THR A 5 1.85 2.08 43.74
CA THR A 5 0.48 2.07 44.27
C THR A 5 -0.10 3.48 44.33
N ASP A 6 0.70 4.48 44.72
CA ASP A 6 0.24 5.88 44.75
C ASP A 6 -0.03 6.44 43.35
N LYS A 7 0.79 6.07 42.35
CA LYS A 7 0.52 6.42 40.94
C LYS A 7 -0.75 5.77 40.40
N ALA A 8 -0.99 4.49 40.73
CA ALA A 8 -2.21 3.80 40.33
C ALA A 8 -3.45 4.45 40.97
N ARG A 9 -3.38 4.80 42.26
CA ARG A 9 -4.46 5.51 42.97
C ARG A 9 -4.79 6.85 42.33
N PHE A 10 -3.78 7.66 42.02
CA PHE A 10 -3.96 8.94 41.34
C PHE A 10 -4.74 8.80 40.01
N TYR A 11 -4.38 7.80 39.20
CA TYR A 11 -5.10 7.56 37.94
C TYR A 11 -6.51 7.04 38.16
N LEU A 12 -6.76 6.22 39.18
CA LEU A 12 -8.10 5.74 39.50
C LEU A 12 -9.02 6.87 39.99
N GLU A 13 -8.51 7.80 40.81
CA GLU A 13 -9.25 8.97 41.26
C GLU A 13 -9.71 9.85 40.09
N GLN A 14 -8.85 10.03 39.07
CA GLN A 14 -9.20 10.78 37.86
C GLN A 14 -10.38 10.15 37.08
N GLN A 15 -10.63 8.85 37.27
CA GLN A 15 -11.68 8.10 36.58
C GLN A 15 -13.02 8.12 37.30
N VAL A 16 -13.05 8.48 38.59
CA VAL A 16 -14.26 8.47 39.42
C VAL A 16 -15.38 9.36 38.87
N PRO A 17 -15.13 10.60 38.41
CA PRO A 17 -16.19 11.45 37.85
C PRO A 17 -16.89 10.84 36.64
N GLU A 18 -16.18 10.06 35.83
CA GLU A 18 -16.75 9.36 34.66
C GLU A 18 -17.69 8.24 35.10
N LEU A 19 -17.28 7.45 36.11
CA LEU A 19 -18.11 6.37 36.65
C LEU A 19 -19.38 6.90 37.34
N LEU A 20 -19.28 8.04 38.05
CA LEU A 20 -20.44 8.70 38.63
C LEU A 20 -21.42 9.23 37.56
N ASP A 21 -20.92 9.72 36.42
CA ASP A 21 -21.79 10.11 35.30
C ASP A 21 -22.51 8.90 34.68
N TYR A 22 -21.87 7.73 34.65
CA TYR A 22 -22.49 6.48 34.20
C TYR A 22 -23.60 6.00 35.12
N GLU A 23 -23.42 6.15 36.44
CA GLU A 23 -24.46 5.86 37.44
C GLU A 23 -25.63 6.83 37.30
N ARG A 24 -25.36 8.14 37.24
CA ARG A 24 -26.41 9.18 37.12
C ARG A 24 -27.29 9.01 35.87
N LYS A 25 -26.69 8.56 34.77
CA LYS A 25 -27.38 8.34 33.49
C LYS A 25 -27.98 6.93 33.37
N ASN A 26 -27.87 6.09 34.40
CA ASN A 26 -28.34 4.70 34.41
C ASN A 26 -27.84 3.90 33.19
N ILE A 27 -26.61 4.17 32.72
CA ILE A 27 -26.00 3.44 31.58
C ILE A 27 -25.48 2.07 32.04
N PHE A 28 -24.98 2.03 33.28
CA PHE A 28 -24.46 0.84 33.94
C PHE A 28 -25.07 0.71 35.33
N SER A 29 -25.27 -0.52 35.80
CA SER A 29 -25.69 -0.76 37.18
C SER A 29 -24.52 -0.53 38.16
N LYS A 30 -24.82 -0.38 39.45
CA LYS A 30 -23.77 -0.21 40.47
C LYS A 30 -22.81 -1.40 40.52
N GLU A 31 -23.33 -2.62 40.38
CA GLU A 31 -22.54 -3.85 40.34
C GLU A 31 -21.59 -3.89 39.13
N GLU A 32 -22.08 -3.49 37.95
CA GLU A 32 -21.27 -3.38 36.75
C GLU A 32 -20.16 -2.33 36.94
N ILE A 33 -20.48 -1.17 37.53
CA ILE A 33 -19.50 -0.11 37.81
C ILE A 33 -18.42 -0.61 38.77
N THR A 34 -18.77 -1.35 39.83
CA THR A 34 -17.80 -1.97 40.74
C THR A 34 -16.90 -2.97 39.99
N SER A 35 -17.47 -3.77 39.09
CA SER A 35 -16.70 -4.70 38.26
C SER A 35 -15.73 -3.98 37.31
N ILE A 36 -16.18 -2.86 36.71
CA ILE A 36 -15.38 -2.02 35.81
C ILE A 36 -14.25 -1.35 36.59
N ALA A 37 -14.53 -0.84 37.79
CA ALA A 37 -13.55 -0.23 38.67
C ALA A 37 -12.49 -1.24 39.15
N ALA A 38 -12.90 -2.45 39.51
CA ALA A 38 -11.98 -3.53 39.89
C ALA A 38 -11.04 -3.88 38.72
N ARG A 39 -11.58 -4.13 37.52
CA ARG A 39 -10.76 -4.42 36.33
C ARG A 39 -9.81 -3.28 35.98
N ARG A 40 -10.25 -2.02 36.07
CA ARG A 40 -9.39 -0.85 35.85
C ARG A 40 -8.29 -0.77 36.90
N SER A 41 -8.57 -1.09 38.16
CA SER A 41 -7.56 -1.14 39.22
C SER A 41 -6.49 -2.19 38.93
N ASP A 42 -6.88 -3.40 38.52
CA ASP A 42 -5.94 -4.47 38.14
C ASP A 42 -5.01 -4.02 37.00
N PHE A 43 -5.55 -3.39 35.96
CA PHE A 43 -4.77 -2.87 34.85
C PHE A 43 -3.83 -1.74 35.30
N GLU A 44 -4.29 -0.75 36.08
CA GLU A 44 -3.44 0.35 36.53
C GLU A 44 -2.30 -0.13 37.46
N HIS A 45 -2.55 -1.14 38.29
CA HIS A 45 -1.50 -1.78 39.09
C HIS A 45 -0.51 -2.53 38.21
N THR A 46 -0.98 -3.28 37.21
CA THR A 46 -0.13 -4.00 36.26
C THR A 46 0.74 -3.03 35.43
N LEU A 47 0.16 -1.94 34.92
CA LEU A 47 0.87 -0.92 34.14
C LEU A 47 1.91 -0.16 34.98
N SER A 48 1.60 0.08 36.26
CA SER A 48 2.47 0.78 37.22
C SER A 48 3.53 -0.13 37.84
N ALA A 49 3.41 -1.45 37.65
CA ALA A 49 4.41 -2.41 38.09
C ALA A 49 5.74 -2.22 37.35
N ARG A 50 6.83 -2.65 37.99
CA ARG A 50 8.18 -2.59 37.42
C ARG A 50 8.37 -3.53 36.23
N GLY A 51 7.61 -4.62 36.17
CA GLY A 51 7.69 -5.64 35.12
C GLY A 51 6.60 -5.55 34.04
N SER A 52 5.98 -4.39 33.81
CA SER A 52 4.94 -4.24 32.78
C SER A 52 5.48 -4.54 31.38
N HIS A 53 4.68 -5.14 30.51
CA HIS A 53 5.01 -5.40 29.11
C HIS A 53 4.18 -4.50 28.17
N PRO A 54 4.64 -4.20 26.93
CA PRO A 54 3.81 -3.52 25.92
C PRO A 54 2.45 -4.19 25.67
N SER A 55 2.39 -5.51 25.78
CA SER A 55 1.14 -6.28 25.66
C SER A 55 0.09 -5.90 26.69
N ASP A 56 0.48 -5.51 27.91
CA ASP A 56 -0.47 -5.09 28.95
C ASP A 56 -1.18 -3.80 28.58
N TYR A 57 -0.46 -2.88 27.91
CA TYR A 57 -1.05 -1.66 27.37
C TYR A 57 -2.02 -1.99 26.24
N ALA A 58 -1.67 -2.92 25.35
CA ALA A 58 -2.54 -3.35 24.25
C ALA A 58 -3.82 -4.06 24.76
N LEU A 59 -3.72 -4.85 25.83
CA LEU A 59 -4.87 -5.50 26.47
C LEU A 59 -5.79 -4.47 27.12
N TYR A 60 -5.22 -3.50 27.83
CA TYR A 60 -6.00 -2.45 28.48
C TYR A 60 -6.71 -1.54 27.47
N THR A 61 -6.04 -1.18 26.36
CA THR A 61 -6.67 -0.39 25.28
C THR A 61 -7.79 -1.16 24.58
N THR A 62 -7.63 -2.48 24.40
CA THR A 62 -8.68 -3.35 23.86
C THR A 62 -9.88 -3.41 24.80
N TYR A 63 -9.65 -3.57 26.10
CA TYR A 63 -10.70 -3.54 27.12
C TYR A 63 -11.47 -2.21 27.10
N GLU A 64 -10.77 -1.07 27.12
CA GLU A 64 -11.42 0.25 27.09
C GLU A 64 -12.13 0.53 25.76
N SER A 65 -11.62 0.01 24.64
CA SER A 65 -12.31 0.09 23.34
C SER A 65 -13.61 -0.69 23.35
N ASN A 66 -13.61 -1.91 23.92
CA ASN A 66 -14.81 -2.73 24.07
C ASN A 66 -15.83 -2.08 25.01
N LEU A 67 -15.37 -1.48 26.12
CA LEU A 67 -16.23 -0.74 27.04
C LEU A 67 -16.84 0.50 26.37
N ALA A 68 -16.06 1.23 25.58
CA ALA A 68 -16.55 2.38 24.81
C ALA A 68 -17.61 1.96 23.78
N ALA A 69 -17.40 0.83 23.09
CA ALA A 69 -18.36 0.27 22.14
C ALA A 69 -19.66 -0.20 22.84
N LEU A 70 -19.54 -0.88 23.98
CA LEU A 70 -20.68 -1.31 24.79
C LEU A 70 -21.52 -0.11 25.24
N ARG A 71 -20.83 0.92 25.77
CA ARG A 71 -21.47 2.17 26.19
C ARG A 71 -22.17 2.86 25.01
N ALA A 72 -21.55 2.91 23.84
CA ALA A 72 -22.15 3.50 22.64
C ALA A 72 -23.46 2.78 22.25
N LYS A 73 -23.50 1.45 22.32
CA LYS A 73 -24.71 0.66 22.07
C LYS A 73 -25.81 0.93 23.11
N ARG A 74 -25.47 0.99 24.39
CA ARG A 74 -26.43 1.27 25.48
C ARG A 74 -26.98 2.70 25.41
N CYS A 75 -26.12 3.66 25.11
CA CYS A 75 -26.51 5.06 24.93
C CYS A 75 -27.53 5.22 23.78
N LYS A 76 -27.31 4.52 22.65
CA LYS A 76 -28.27 4.46 21.54
C LYS A 76 -29.61 3.85 21.97
N ARG A 77 -29.60 2.76 22.73
CA ARG A 77 -30.81 2.09 23.23
C ARG A 77 -31.61 2.95 24.21
N LEU A 78 -30.93 3.67 25.10
CA LEU A 78 -31.55 4.52 26.11
C LEU A 78 -31.93 5.92 25.59
N GLY A 79 -31.64 6.24 24.32
CA GLY A 79 -31.94 7.55 23.73
C GLY A 79 -31.20 8.72 24.40
N ILE A 80 -30.11 8.44 25.14
CA ILE A 80 -29.37 9.46 25.86
C ILE A 80 -28.63 10.34 24.85
N LYS A 81 -28.89 11.65 24.88
CA LYS A 81 -28.20 12.60 24.01
C LYS A 81 -26.69 12.55 24.28
N LYS A 82 -25.92 12.63 23.19
CA LYS A 82 -24.45 12.70 23.21
C LYS A 82 -24.01 13.88 24.10
N GLY A 83 -23.45 13.58 25.27
CA GLY A 83 -22.95 14.58 26.23
C GLY A 83 -21.43 14.58 26.35
N ALA A 84 -20.89 15.39 27.28
CA ALA A 84 -19.45 15.53 27.52
C ALA A 84 -18.71 14.21 27.81
N SER A 85 -19.39 13.20 28.37
CA SER A 85 -18.81 11.87 28.59
C SER A 85 -18.65 11.04 27.32
N GLN A 86 -19.14 11.49 26.15
CA GLN A 86 -18.95 10.75 24.89
C GLN A 86 -17.46 10.54 24.56
N HIS A 87 -16.61 11.53 24.81
CA HIS A 87 -15.20 11.45 24.47
C HIS A 87 -14.31 10.94 25.62
N ALA A 88 -14.89 10.64 26.79
CA ALA A 88 -14.12 10.20 27.96
C ALA A 88 -13.36 8.89 27.70
N GLY A 89 -14.03 7.91 27.09
CA GLY A 89 -13.41 6.64 26.67
C GLY A 89 -12.27 6.84 25.67
N SER A 90 -12.48 7.63 24.60
CA SER A 90 -11.42 7.89 23.61
C SER A 90 -10.24 8.66 24.19
N ARG A 91 -10.49 9.67 25.05
CA ARG A 91 -9.44 10.42 25.77
C ARG A 91 -8.59 9.50 26.66
N ARG A 92 -9.23 8.54 27.31
CA ARG A 92 -8.55 7.55 28.15
C ARG A 92 -7.68 6.62 27.33
N ILE A 93 -8.19 6.07 26.22
CA ILE A 93 -7.42 5.21 25.33
C ILE A 93 -6.19 5.98 24.82
N PHE A 94 -6.36 7.24 24.42
CA PHE A 94 -5.25 8.11 24.05
C PHE A 94 -4.23 8.28 25.18
N PHE A 95 -4.68 8.48 26.42
CA PHE A 95 -3.80 8.64 27.57
C PHE A 95 -3.01 7.37 27.88
N ILE A 96 -3.65 6.20 27.80
CA ILE A 96 -3.01 4.89 28.01
C ILE A 96 -1.94 4.65 26.95
N LEU A 97 -2.28 4.87 25.67
CA LEU A 97 -1.33 4.71 24.55
C LEU A 97 -0.17 5.68 24.66
N GLU A 98 -0.43 6.95 25.01
CA GLU A 98 0.63 7.95 25.20
C GLU A 98 1.58 7.58 26.34
N ARG A 99 1.07 7.04 27.45
CA ARG A 99 1.90 6.47 28.53
C ARG A 99 2.70 5.26 28.04
N GLY A 100 2.07 4.39 27.26
CA GLY A 100 2.68 3.20 26.70
C GLY A 100 3.88 3.51 25.81
N VAL A 101 3.71 4.41 24.82
CA VAL A 101 4.80 4.78 23.91
C VAL A 101 5.91 5.58 24.59
N LYS A 102 5.59 6.32 25.67
CA LYS A 102 6.61 6.99 26.52
C LYS A 102 7.43 5.99 27.32
N LYS A 103 6.82 4.92 27.83
CA LYS A 103 7.50 3.87 28.61
C LYS A 103 8.27 2.88 27.71
N PHE A 104 7.70 2.55 26.55
CA PHE A 104 8.24 1.60 25.58
C PHE A 104 8.38 2.25 24.21
N PRO A 105 9.35 3.17 24.01
CA PRO A 105 9.52 3.83 22.73
C PRO A 105 9.95 2.86 21.62
N GLY A 106 10.60 1.74 21.97
CA GLY A 106 11.13 0.76 21.02
C GLY A 106 10.11 -0.18 20.37
N ASP A 107 8.91 -0.32 20.94
CA ASP A 107 7.92 -1.28 20.45
C ASP A 107 7.08 -0.69 19.31
N LEU A 108 7.33 -1.16 18.08
CA LEU A 108 6.64 -0.66 16.90
C LEU A 108 5.15 -1.05 16.89
N GLY A 109 4.79 -2.19 17.46
CA GLY A 109 3.41 -2.66 17.51
C GLY A 109 2.50 -1.69 18.27
N LEU A 110 2.96 -1.19 19.42
CA LEU A 110 2.25 -0.20 20.20
C LEU A 110 2.09 1.14 19.47
N TRP A 111 3.12 1.59 18.74
CA TRP A 111 3.03 2.78 17.90
C TRP A 111 1.98 2.62 16.79
N MET A 112 1.97 1.47 16.11
CA MET A 112 0.99 1.17 15.06
C MET A 112 -0.44 1.14 15.63
N GLN A 113 -0.65 0.48 16.77
CA GLN A 113 -1.95 0.48 17.45
C GLN A 113 -2.40 1.90 17.80
N TYR A 114 -1.48 2.77 18.21
CA TYR A 114 -1.79 4.16 18.52
C TYR A 114 -2.15 4.96 17.26
N LEU A 115 -1.41 4.79 16.17
CA LEU A 115 -1.71 5.44 14.90
C LEU A 115 -3.05 4.99 14.32
N ASP A 116 -3.35 3.69 14.38
CA ASP A 116 -4.63 3.13 13.94
C ASP A 116 -5.80 3.65 14.78
N PHE A 117 -5.64 3.76 16.10
CA PHE A 117 -6.65 4.35 16.96
C PHE A 117 -6.89 5.84 16.64
N CYS A 118 -5.82 6.61 16.38
CA CYS A 118 -5.95 8.00 15.92
C CYS A 118 -6.71 8.10 14.58
N LYS A 119 -6.49 7.15 13.66
CA LYS A 119 -7.18 7.08 12.37
C LYS A 119 -8.68 6.76 12.56
N GLN A 120 -9.01 5.81 13.44
CA GLN A 120 -10.40 5.44 13.75
C GLN A 120 -11.19 6.61 14.36
N GLU A 121 -10.59 7.35 15.29
CA GLU A 121 -11.22 8.51 15.93
C GLU A 121 -11.17 9.80 15.08
N LYS A 122 -10.60 9.74 13.87
CA LYS A 122 -10.41 10.88 12.94
C LYS A 122 -9.66 12.06 13.58
N ALA A 123 -8.71 11.77 14.46
CA ALA A 123 -7.92 12.77 15.17
C ALA A 123 -6.68 13.21 14.37
N HIS A 124 -6.87 13.83 13.21
CA HIS A 124 -5.81 14.13 12.23
C HIS A 124 -4.58 14.86 12.81
N LYS A 125 -4.81 15.96 13.55
CA LYS A 125 -3.71 16.74 14.18
C LYS A 125 -2.90 15.91 15.18
N LYS A 126 -3.59 15.08 15.97
CA LYS A 126 -2.93 14.22 16.97
C LYS A 126 -2.15 13.10 16.27
N LEU A 127 -2.72 12.51 15.22
CA LEU A 127 -2.06 11.51 14.40
C LEU A 127 -0.74 12.04 13.82
N GLU A 128 -0.73 13.25 13.28
CA GLU A 128 0.48 13.86 12.72
C GLU A 128 1.60 14.07 13.76
N ILE A 129 1.23 14.51 14.97
CA ILE A 129 2.18 14.65 16.09
C ILE A 129 2.73 13.28 16.49
N VAL A 130 1.86 12.28 16.64
CA VAL A 130 2.25 10.92 17.03
C VAL A 130 3.15 10.28 15.98
N LEU A 131 2.80 10.41 14.69
CA LEU A 131 3.59 9.91 13.57
C LEU A 131 4.96 10.58 13.53
N THR A 132 5.03 11.90 13.72
CA THR A 132 6.30 12.63 13.75
C THR A 132 7.19 12.18 14.91
N ASN A 133 6.60 11.95 16.09
CA ASN A 133 7.33 11.41 17.25
C ASN A 133 7.82 9.99 17.00
N CYS A 134 6.98 9.14 16.39
CA CYS A 134 7.35 7.77 16.03
C CYS A 134 8.52 7.75 15.04
N LEU A 135 8.47 8.56 13.98
CA LEU A 135 9.53 8.65 12.96
C LEU A 135 10.84 9.20 13.52
N ARG A 136 10.77 10.10 14.52
CA ARG A 136 11.97 10.61 15.21
C ARG A 136 12.69 9.51 15.99
N LEU A 137 11.94 8.60 16.60
CA LEU A 137 12.49 7.49 17.38
C LEU A 137 12.90 6.30 16.49
N HIS A 138 12.23 6.12 15.34
CA HIS A 138 12.45 5.00 14.42
C HIS A 138 12.77 5.45 12.98
N PRO A 139 13.82 6.26 12.75
CA PRO A 139 14.11 6.78 11.41
C PRO A 139 14.54 5.71 10.41
N THR A 140 15.08 4.58 10.89
CA THR A 140 15.58 3.47 10.06
C THR A 140 14.48 2.53 9.56
N LYS A 141 13.24 2.68 10.05
CA LYS A 141 12.11 1.83 9.67
C LYS A 141 11.39 2.42 8.46
N ALA A 142 11.76 1.96 7.26
CA ALA A 142 11.18 2.39 5.99
C ALA A 142 9.65 2.29 5.95
N GLU A 143 9.07 1.27 6.58
CA GLU A 143 7.62 1.04 6.65
C GLU A 143 6.84 2.22 7.23
N MET A 144 7.40 2.88 8.24
CA MET A 144 6.74 4.01 8.89
C MET A 144 6.69 5.24 8.00
N TRP A 145 7.74 5.45 7.20
CA TRP A 145 7.77 6.53 6.20
C TRP A 145 6.73 6.31 5.12
N VAL A 146 6.61 5.08 4.61
CA VAL A 146 5.61 4.69 3.61
C VAL A 146 4.20 4.82 4.18
N TRP A 147 3.97 4.35 5.41
CA TRP A 147 2.67 4.47 6.08
C TRP A 147 2.24 5.93 6.21
N GLY A 148 3.14 6.81 6.65
CA GLY A 148 2.88 8.24 6.77
C GLY A 148 2.56 8.90 5.43
N ALA A 149 3.31 8.58 4.39
CA ALA A 149 3.11 9.11 3.06
C ALA A 149 1.77 8.65 2.44
N ARG A 150 1.43 7.36 2.57
CA ARG A 150 0.14 6.81 2.13
C ARG A 150 -1.02 7.47 2.87
N TRP A 151 -0.92 7.62 4.19
CA TRP A 151 -1.97 8.26 4.99
C TRP A 151 -2.25 9.70 4.52
N LYS A 152 -1.21 10.51 4.29
CA LYS A 152 -1.35 11.88 3.77
C LYS A 152 -2.02 11.90 2.39
N LEU A 153 -1.62 11.02 1.48
CA LEU A 153 -2.20 10.95 0.13
C LEU A 153 -3.65 10.43 0.10
N GLU A 154 -3.98 9.46 0.95
CA GLU A 154 -5.33 8.85 1.00
C GLU A 154 -6.34 9.71 1.74
N THR A 155 -5.92 10.32 2.86
CA THR A 155 -6.86 11.00 3.78
C THR A 155 -6.94 12.50 3.51
N GLU A 156 -5.80 13.18 3.39
CA GLU A 156 -5.75 14.63 3.20
C GLU A 156 -5.64 15.01 1.72
N GLY A 157 -5.17 14.09 0.87
CA GLY A 157 -4.90 14.36 -0.55
C GLY A 157 -3.65 15.22 -0.78
N ASP A 158 -2.87 15.50 0.27
CA ASP A 158 -1.67 16.33 0.18
C ASP A 158 -0.47 15.52 -0.33
N ILE A 159 -0.23 15.63 -1.64
CA ILE A 159 0.92 15.03 -2.31
C ILE A 159 2.25 15.67 -1.89
N LYS A 160 2.27 16.97 -1.54
CA LYS A 160 3.52 17.65 -1.14
C LYS A 160 4.01 17.11 0.19
N ALA A 161 3.11 16.95 1.15
CA ALA A 161 3.42 16.31 2.44
C ALA A 161 3.86 14.86 2.23
N ALA A 162 3.15 14.09 1.39
CA ALA A 162 3.50 12.70 1.10
C ALA A 162 4.91 12.56 0.48
N ARG A 163 5.24 13.41 -0.51
CA ARG A 163 6.59 13.51 -1.09
C ARG A 163 7.64 13.86 -0.04
N SER A 164 7.35 14.81 0.85
CA SER A 164 8.26 15.17 1.94
C SER A 164 8.55 14.01 2.89
N TYR A 165 7.56 13.15 3.19
CA TYR A 165 7.80 11.93 3.97
C TYR A 165 8.68 10.93 3.22
N MET A 166 8.38 10.67 1.94
CA MET A 166 9.17 9.72 1.14
C MET A 166 10.61 10.20 0.92
N GLN A 167 10.80 11.47 0.57
CA GLN A 167 12.13 12.06 0.39
C GLN A 167 12.95 12.06 1.69
N ARG A 168 12.33 12.32 2.84
CA ARG A 168 13.01 12.19 4.14
C ARG A 168 13.33 10.73 4.45
N GLY A 169 12.39 9.82 4.21
CA GLY A 169 12.60 8.38 4.36
C GLY A 169 13.77 7.89 3.51
N LEU A 170 13.86 8.32 2.25
CA LEU A 170 14.96 7.98 1.36
C LEU A 170 16.30 8.48 1.90
N ARG A 171 16.37 9.65 2.56
CA ARG A 171 17.63 10.11 3.18
C ARG A 171 18.13 9.17 4.28
N PHE A 172 17.23 8.59 5.08
CA PHE A 172 17.59 7.67 6.18
C PHE A 172 17.77 6.22 5.71
N CYS A 173 16.93 5.76 4.78
CA CYS A 173 16.83 4.37 4.32
C CYS A 173 17.28 4.21 2.86
N GLN A 174 18.40 4.84 2.46
CA GLN A 174 18.87 4.86 1.06
C GLN A 174 19.08 3.47 0.46
N LYS A 175 19.54 2.52 1.29
CA LYS A 175 19.89 1.15 0.87
C LYS A 175 18.66 0.24 0.67
N GLU A 176 17.50 0.64 1.17
CA GLU A 176 16.28 -0.16 1.10
C GLU A 176 15.62 -0.01 -0.27
N ARG A 177 15.85 -0.98 -1.16
CA ARG A 177 15.28 -1.03 -2.52
C ARG A 177 13.76 -0.87 -2.54
N TRP A 178 13.09 -1.52 -1.61
CA TRP A 178 11.63 -1.49 -1.50
C TRP A 178 11.07 -0.08 -1.33
N LEU A 179 11.76 0.80 -0.57
CA LEU A 179 11.30 2.17 -0.35
C LEU A 179 11.25 2.99 -1.65
N TRP A 180 12.19 2.75 -2.57
CA TRP A 180 12.21 3.40 -3.88
C TRP A 180 11.04 2.97 -4.75
N VAL A 181 10.74 1.66 -4.78
CA VAL A 181 9.59 1.11 -5.49
C VAL A 181 8.29 1.67 -4.91
N GLU A 182 8.16 1.74 -3.59
CA GLU A 182 6.99 2.34 -2.94
C GLU A 182 6.82 3.83 -3.21
N TYR A 183 7.91 4.57 -3.35
CA TYR A 183 7.84 5.98 -3.72
C TYR A 183 7.32 6.15 -5.15
N ALA A 184 7.83 5.38 -6.11
CA ALA A 184 7.28 5.37 -7.45
C ALA A 184 5.82 4.93 -7.48
N ARG A 185 5.43 3.93 -6.67
CA ARG A 185 4.04 3.47 -6.53
C ARG A 185 3.14 4.61 -6.07
N LEU A 186 3.57 5.37 -5.07
CA LEU A 186 2.84 6.52 -4.55
C LEU A 186 2.62 7.59 -5.63
N GLU A 187 3.65 7.90 -6.41
CA GLU A 187 3.55 8.87 -7.52
C GLU A 187 2.62 8.36 -8.64
N MET A 188 2.68 7.07 -8.98
CA MET A 188 1.78 6.47 -9.98
C MET A 188 0.33 6.49 -9.51
N ILE A 189 0.05 6.21 -8.23
CA ILE A 189 -1.30 6.35 -7.65
C ILE A 189 -1.78 7.79 -7.78
N TYR A 190 -0.91 8.78 -7.55
CA TYR A 190 -1.26 10.18 -7.72
C TYR A 190 -1.57 10.53 -9.20
N CYS A 191 -0.75 10.06 -10.14
CA CYS A 191 -0.99 10.22 -11.58
C CYS A 191 -2.33 9.58 -11.99
N ALA A 192 -2.62 8.37 -11.51
CA ALA A 192 -3.89 7.68 -11.74
C ALA A 192 -5.08 8.44 -11.17
N LYS A 193 -4.96 9.01 -9.95
CA LYS A 193 -6.01 9.87 -9.37
C LYS A 193 -6.26 11.12 -10.21
N ILE A 194 -5.22 11.76 -10.74
CA ILE A 194 -5.38 12.93 -11.63
C ILE A 194 -6.07 12.51 -12.94
N ALA A 195 -5.58 11.45 -13.58
CA ALA A 195 -6.15 10.96 -14.84
C ALA A 195 -7.63 10.56 -14.66
N GLY A 196 -7.95 9.83 -13.59
CA GLY A 196 -9.33 9.48 -13.25
C GLY A 196 -10.21 10.70 -13.00
N ARG A 197 -9.72 11.73 -12.29
CA ARG A 197 -10.45 12.99 -12.09
C ARG A 197 -10.72 13.72 -13.41
N ARG A 198 -9.76 13.77 -14.32
CA ARG A 198 -9.94 14.39 -15.65
C ARG A 198 -10.99 13.68 -16.48
N ARG A 199 -10.95 12.34 -16.49
CA ARG A 199 -11.95 11.51 -17.17
C ARG A 199 -13.34 11.76 -16.62
N ILE A 200 -13.50 11.84 -15.29
CA ILE A 200 -14.79 12.13 -14.64
C ILE A 200 -15.26 13.56 -14.95
N LEU A 201 -14.35 14.53 -14.96
CA LEU A 201 -14.66 15.93 -15.29
C LEU A 201 -14.90 16.17 -16.80
N GLY A 202 -14.78 15.14 -17.63
CA GLY A 202 -15.02 15.24 -19.08
C GLY A 202 -13.96 16.05 -19.83
N LEU A 203 -12.81 16.33 -19.21
CA LEU A 203 -11.72 17.11 -19.81
C LEU A 203 -10.95 16.35 -20.91
N ASP A 204 -11.16 15.03 -21.00
CA ASP A 204 -10.60 14.17 -22.06
C ASP A 204 -11.52 14.07 -23.29
N ALA A 205 -12.73 14.65 -23.25
CA ALA A 205 -13.59 14.73 -24.43
C ALA A 205 -13.03 15.80 -25.37
N PRO A 206 -12.78 15.50 -26.67
CA PRO A 206 -12.58 16.56 -27.63
C PRO A 206 -13.86 17.40 -27.59
N LYS A 207 -13.74 18.70 -27.29
CA LYS A 207 -14.84 19.65 -27.48
C LYS A 207 -15.34 19.42 -28.90
N LYS A 208 -16.55 18.85 -29.06
CA LYS A 208 -17.31 19.14 -30.27
C LYS A 208 -17.39 20.66 -30.29
N LYS A 209 -16.84 21.27 -31.35
CA LYS A 209 -17.22 22.62 -31.71
C LYS A 209 -18.71 22.52 -32.03
N ASP A 210 -19.54 22.68 -31.01
CA ASP A 210 -20.91 23.08 -31.24
C ASP A 210 -20.78 24.56 -31.64
N ASP A 211 -20.83 24.78 -32.94
CA ASP A 211 -21.10 26.09 -33.51
C ASP A 211 -22.42 26.56 -32.87
N VAL A 212 -22.32 27.50 -31.93
CA VAL A 212 -23.50 28.17 -31.37
C VAL A 212 -23.95 29.14 -32.46
N GLU A 213 -24.87 28.69 -33.31
CA GLU A 213 -25.79 29.60 -33.98
C GLU A 213 -26.59 30.32 -32.89
N GLU A 214 -26.52 31.64 -32.90
CA GLU A 214 -27.35 32.52 -32.10
C GLU A 214 -28.82 32.34 -32.52
N GLU A 215 -29.62 31.66 -31.71
CA GLU A 215 -31.07 31.84 -31.73
C GLU A 215 -31.55 32.36 -30.37
N ASP A 216 -31.99 33.61 -30.44
CA ASP A 216 -32.72 34.40 -29.47
C ASP A 216 -34.13 33.80 -29.27
N GLY A 217 -34.57 33.59 -28.02
CA GLY A 217 -35.91 33.05 -27.77
C GLY A 217 -36.18 32.46 -26.38
N ASP A 218 -36.49 33.36 -25.45
CA ASP A 218 -37.40 33.19 -24.31
C ASP A 218 -37.02 32.38 -23.05
N GLN A 219 -37.39 33.03 -21.94
CA GLN A 219 -36.99 32.84 -20.56
C GLN A 219 -37.87 31.78 -19.87
N GLU A 220 -37.25 30.68 -19.41
CA GLU A 220 -37.48 30.05 -18.08
C GLU A 220 -36.73 28.71 -17.99
N MET A 221 -35.41 28.77 -17.83
CA MET A 221 -34.65 27.67 -17.26
C MET A 221 -33.89 28.18 -16.04
N ILE A 222 -34.13 27.56 -14.88
CA ILE A 222 -33.31 27.75 -13.68
C ILE A 222 -31.92 27.23 -14.02
N LYS A 223 -30.99 28.13 -14.36
CA LYS A 223 -29.58 27.82 -14.52
C LYS A 223 -29.06 27.33 -13.17
N LEU A 224 -28.72 26.05 -13.09
CA LEU A 224 -27.90 25.52 -11.99
C LEU A 224 -26.64 26.39 -11.88
N PRO A 225 -26.24 26.85 -10.68
CA PRO A 225 -25.07 27.70 -10.54
C PRO A 225 -23.83 27.00 -11.12
N THR A 226 -23.19 27.64 -12.09
CA THR A 226 -21.87 27.25 -12.56
C THR A 226 -20.90 27.40 -11.38
N ILE A 227 -20.30 26.30 -10.95
CA ILE A 227 -19.29 26.30 -9.88
C ILE A 227 -18.14 27.20 -10.32
N THR A 228 -17.95 28.30 -9.61
CA THR A 228 -16.83 29.23 -9.80
C THR A 228 -15.59 28.67 -9.11
N ALA A 229 -14.41 29.09 -9.57
CA ALA A 229 -13.10 28.64 -9.06
C ALA A 229 -12.85 28.91 -7.56
N GLU A 230 -13.75 29.64 -6.88
CA GLU A 230 -13.70 29.88 -5.43
C GLU A 230 -13.86 28.59 -4.61
N ASP A 231 -14.55 27.55 -5.14
CA ASP A 231 -14.83 26.30 -4.41
C ASP A 231 -13.69 25.26 -4.42
N VAL A 232 -12.65 25.46 -5.25
CA VAL A 232 -11.55 24.49 -5.43
C VAL A 232 -10.19 25.01 -4.95
N ASN A 233 -9.95 26.33 -4.95
CA ASN A 233 -8.72 26.90 -4.38
C ASN A 233 -8.87 28.41 -4.06
N PRO A 234 -8.79 28.86 -2.79
CA PRO A 234 -9.06 30.26 -2.39
C PRO A 234 -7.92 31.24 -2.72
N SER A 235 -7.08 30.96 -3.72
CA SER A 235 -5.89 31.75 -4.05
C SER A 235 -5.70 31.95 -5.56
N LEU A 236 -6.77 31.91 -6.36
CA LEU A 236 -6.75 32.21 -7.78
C LEU A 236 -7.53 33.51 -8.02
N ASP A 237 -6.88 34.50 -8.62
CA ASP A 237 -7.49 35.78 -9.00
C ASP A 237 -8.48 35.60 -10.16
N LYS A 238 -9.41 36.57 -10.29
CA LYS A 238 -10.70 36.46 -10.98
C LYS A 238 -10.69 36.57 -12.51
N ASP A 239 -9.54 36.69 -13.16
CA ASP A 239 -9.50 37.12 -14.57
C ASP A 239 -9.05 36.08 -15.61
N ASP A 240 -8.70 34.84 -15.21
CA ASP A 240 -8.33 33.81 -16.18
C ASP A 240 -9.56 33.06 -16.72
N ALA A 241 -10.28 33.72 -17.62
CA ALA A 241 -11.35 33.16 -18.40
C ALA A 241 -10.85 32.02 -19.30
N VAL A 242 -10.99 30.76 -18.86
CA VAL A 242 -10.86 29.52 -19.65
C VAL A 242 -9.81 29.59 -20.77
N ASP A 243 -8.57 29.97 -20.43
CA ASP A 243 -7.50 30.05 -21.41
C ASP A 243 -7.08 28.65 -21.86
N GLU A 244 -6.97 28.47 -23.17
CA GLU A 244 -6.31 27.30 -23.80
C GLU A 244 -4.91 27.09 -23.22
N GLU A 245 -4.25 28.17 -22.79
CA GLU A 245 -2.96 28.16 -22.11
C GLU A 245 -3.03 27.51 -20.72
N ALA A 246 -4.08 27.74 -19.93
CA ALA A 246 -4.27 27.08 -18.64
C ALA A 246 -4.49 25.56 -18.82
N LEU A 247 -5.22 25.14 -19.86
CA LEU A 247 -5.41 23.73 -20.20
C LEU A 247 -4.13 23.08 -20.76
N GLN A 248 -3.34 23.80 -21.55
CA GLN A 248 -2.04 23.33 -22.04
C GLN A 248 -0.98 23.27 -20.92
N HIS A 249 -0.96 24.24 -19.99
CA HIS A 249 -0.15 24.20 -18.78
C HIS A 249 -0.58 23.09 -17.83
N LEU A 250 -1.89 22.80 -17.75
CA LEU A 250 -2.42 21.63 -17.06
C LEU A 250 -2.00 20.33 -17.78
N ALA A 251 -1.99 20.25 -19.11
CA ALA A 251 -1.53 19.07 -19.86
C ALA A 251 -0.02 18.83 -19.71
N ASN A 252 0.77 19.89 -19.68
CA ASN A 252 2.23 19.88 -19.46
C ASN A 252 2.63 19.85 -17.99
N THR A 253 1.67 19.73 -17.07
CA THR A 253 1.99 19.60 -15.65
C THR A 253 2.86 18.34 -15.47
N PRO A 254 4.04 18.42 -14.79
CA PRO A 254 4.97 17.30 -14.64
C PRO A 254 4.38 16.02 -14.04
N ALA A 255 3.21 16.13 -13.39
CA ALA A 255 2.43 15.01 -12.88
C ALA A 255 1.75 14.18 -13.99
N LEU A 256 1.49 14.74 -15.16
CA LEU A 256 0.85 14.04 -16.28
C LEU A 256 1.82 13.50 -17.32
N THR A 257 2.99 14.11 -17.43
CA THR A 257 4.06 13.57 -18.29
C THR A 257 4.76 12.37 -17.65
N GLY A 258 4.53 12.10 -16.35
CA GLY A 258 5.19 11.00 -15.63
C GLY A 258 6.66 11.28 -15.32
N ALA A 259 7.11 12.54 -15.46
CA ALA A 259 8.52 12.92 -15.29
C ALA A 259 9.06 12.63 -13.89
N ILE A 260 8.21 12.73 -12.87
CA ILE A 260 8.61 12.45 -11.48
C ILE A 260 8.91 10.95 -11.28
N PRO A 261 8.00 10.01 -11.62
CA PRO A 261 8.33 8.58 -11.65
C PRO A 261 9.61 8.24 -12.44
N MET A 262 9.81 8.83 -13.63
CA MET A 262 11.01 8.61 -14.44
C MET A 262 12.28 9.08 -13.70
N ALA A 263 12.27 10.26 -13.11
CA ALA A 263 13.39 10.77 -12.32
C ALA A 263 13.68 9.91 -11.07
N ILE A 264 12.64 9.37 -10.42
CA ILE A 264 12.81 8.44 -9.30
C ILE A 264 13.51 7.16 -9.78
N PHE A 265 13.12 6.63 -10.94
CA PHE A 265 13.78 5.48 -11.54
C PHE A 265 15.25 5.77 -11.86
N ASP A 266 15.54 6.87 -12.56
CA ASP A 266 16.93 7.24 -12.93
C ASP A 266 17.83 7.45 -11.71
N THR A 267 17.30 8.11 -10.66
CA THR A 267 18.05 8.30 -9.42
C THR A 267 18.25 7.00 -8.64
N ALA A 268 17.26 6.10 -8.63
CA ALA A 268 17.40 4.77 -8.05
C ALA A 268 18.45 3.94 -8.79
N MET A 269 18.43 3.94 -10.13
CA MET A 269 19.41 3.21 -10.95
C MET A 269 20.83 3.72 -10.74
N ALA A 270 21.02 5.03 -10.60
CA ALA A 270 22.31 5.62 -10.24
C ALA A 270 22.79 5.18 -8.84
N GLN A 271 21.89 5.13 -7.85
CA GLN A 271 22.21 4.72 -6.48
C GLN A 271 22.60 3.22 -6.37
N PHE A 272 21.89 2.35 -7.08
CA PHE A 272 22.11 0.90 -7.01
C PHE A 272 23.02 0.35 -8.11
N LYS A 273 23.66 1.22 -8.91
CA LYS A 273 24.56 0.83 -10.02
C LYS A 273 23.88 -0.12 -11.02
N SER A 274 22.68 0.25 -11.46
CA SER A 274 21.87 -0.51 -12.42
C SER A 274 21.56 -1.95 -12.00
N ASP A 275 21.06 -2.12 -10.78
CA ASP A 275 20.63 -3.45 -10.29
C ASP A 275 19.43 -3.97 -11.10
N GLU A 276 19.61 -5.11 -11.77
CA GLU A 276 18.63 -5.73 -12.67
C GLU A 276 17.31 -6.07 -11.97
N ARG A 277 17.39 -6.53 -10.71
CA ARG A 277 16.19 -6.95 -9.94
C ARG A 277 15.32 -5.77 -9.55
N LEU A 278 15.95 -4.64 -9.26
CA LEU A 278 15.23 -3.41 -8.92
C LEU A 278 14.52 -2.86 -10.16
N ALA A 279 15.19 -2.88 -11.31
CA ALA A 279 14.59 -2.47 -12.57
C ALA A 279 13.39 -3.34 -12.97
N GLU A 280 13.48 -4.67 -12.82
CA GLU A 280 12.35 -5.56 -13.01
C GLU A 280 11.17 -5.20 -12.08
N ALA A 281 11.44 -4.94 -10.80
CA ALA A 281 10.40 -4.56 -9.84
C ALA A 281 9.72 -3.22 -10.19
N PHE A 282 10.48 -2.24 -10.70
CA PHE A 282 9.92 -1.00 -11.23
C PHE A 282 9.05 -1.25 -12.46
N PHE A 283 9.54 -2.05 -13.41
CA PHE A 283 8.78 -2.38 -14.62
C PHE A 283 7.46 -3.07 -14.29
N ASP A 284 7.51 -4.09 -13.42
CA ASP A 284 6.33 -4.81 -12.95
C ASP A 284 5.34 -3.84 -12.28
N LEU A 285 5.82 -2.93 -11.42
CA LEU A 285 5.01 -1.90 -10.79
C LEU A 285 4.32 -1.00 -11.82
N PHE A 286 5.05 -0.45 -12.79
CA PHE A 286 4.48 0.47 -13.78
C PHE A 286 3.49 -0.23 -14.71
N SER A 287 3.70 -1.52 -14.97
CA SER A 287 2.77 -2.36 -15.76
C SER A 287 1.42 -2.62 -15.06
N GLU A 288 1.33 -2.39 -13.74
CA GLU A 288 0.05 -2.45 -13.01
C GLU A 288 -0.87 -1.24 -13.32
N PHE A 289 -0.33 -0.14 -13.89
CA PHE A 289 -1.05 1.12 -14.12
C PHE A 289 -1.40 1.35 -15.60
N ASP A 290 -2.12 0.39 -16.20
CA ASP A 290 -2.58 0.42 -17.60
C ASP A 290 -3.48 1.63 -17.93
N GLN A 291 -4.30 2.08 -16.99
CA GLN A 291 -5.26 3.18 -17.20
C GLN A 291 -4.62 4.57 -17.29
N VAL A 292 -3.31 4.69 -17.03
CA VAL A 292 -2.60 5.97 -16.96
C VAL A 292 -1.89 6.25 -18.28
N PRO A 293 -2.19 7.35 -18.99
CA PRO A 293 -1.59 7.64 -20.31
C PRO A 293 -0.06 7.71 -20.31
N CYS A 294 0.56 8.13 -19.20
CA CYS A 294 2.01 8.23 -19.09
C CYS A 294 2.72 6.90 -18.79
N ALA A 295 1.99 5.84 -18.44
CA ALA A 295 2.60 4.55 -18.08
C ALA A 295 3.41 3.96 -19.25
N GLN A 296 2.87 3.99 -20.48
CA GLN A 296 3.58 3.49 -21.66
C GLN A 296 4.88 4.25 -21.93
N ARG A 297 4.85 5.58 -21.80
CA ARG A 297 6.04 6.43 -21.96
C ARG A 297 7.10 6.13 -20.89
N ILE A 298 6.68 5.91 -19.64
CA ILE A 298 7.58 5.53 -18.54
C ILE A 298 8.21 4.16 -18.83
N LEU A 299 7.42 3.18 -19.29
CA LEU A 299 7.92 1.84 -19.62
C LEU A 299 8.92 1.86 -20.78
N GLN A 300 8.68 2.67 -21.81
CA GLN A 300 9.61 2.89 -22.91
C GLN A 300 10.93 3.50 -22.41
N HIS A 301 10.87 4.56 -21.60
CA HIS A 301 12.07 5.18 -21.00
C HIS A 301 12.88 4.18 -20.16
N ILE A 302 12.23 3.34 -19.36
CA ILE A 302 12.90 2.29 -18.58
C ILE A 302 13.63 1.31 -19.48
N LEU A 303 12.98 0.90 -20.58
CA LEU A 303 13.58 -0.03 -21.53
C LEU A 303 14.79 0.60 -22.24
N GLU A 304 14.69 1.83 -22.73
CA GLU A 304 15.82 2.56 -23.34
C GLU A 304 17.01 2.64 -22.37
N ARG A 305 16.75 2.98 -21.10
CA ARG A 305 17.81 3.05 -20.07
C ARG A 305 18.41 1.69 -19.72
N LEU A 306 17.62 0.62 -19.79
CA LEU A 306 18.11 -0.74 -19.59
C LEU A 306 18.92 -1.25 -20.79
N GLU A 307 18.54 -0.89 -22.01
CA GLU A 307 19.32 -1.19 -23.21
C GLU A 307 20.65 -0.44 -23.24
N GLU A 308 20.69 0.81 -22.78
CA GLU A 308 21.92 1.60 -22.64
C GLU A 308 22.88 1.02 -21.59
N SER A 309 22.34 0.58 -20.45
CA SER A 309 23.16 0.18 -19.31
C SER A 309 23.51 -1.31 -19.32
N ILE A 310 22.56 -2.20 -19.67
CA ILE A 310 22.74 -3.65 -19.67
C ILE A 310 21.98 -4.31 -20.84
N PRO A 311 22.48 -4.16 -22.09
CA PRO A 311 21.77 -4.64 -23.28
C PRO A 311 21.63 -6.17 -23.38
N GLN A 312 22.48 -6.95 -22.70
CA GLN A 312 22.43 -8.42 -22.73
C GLN A 312 21.82 -9.06 -21.47
N SER A 313 21.16 -8.30 -20.60
CA SER A 313 20.54 -8.91 -19.42
C SER A 313 19.24 -9.66 -19.73
N ALA A 314 18.97 -10.72 -18.96
CA ALA A 314 17.69 -11.42 -18.97
C ALA A 314 16.51 -10.48 -18.72
N THR A 315 16.71 -9.50 -17.84
CA THR A 315 15.66 -8.56 -17.41
C THR A 315 15.30 -7.59 -18.52
N THR A 316 16.27 -7.07 -19.27
CA THR A 316 16.04 -6.20 -20.43
C THR A 316 15.20 -6.89 -21.50
N ILE A 317 15.57 -8.13 -21.85
CA ILE A 317 14.83 -8.94 -22.82
C ILE A 317 13.40 -9.23 -22.31
N LEU A 318 13.24 -9.59 -21.03
CA LEU A 318 11.92 -9.81 -20.44
C LEU A 318 11.07 -8.55 -20.41
N CYS A 319 11.64 -7.39 -20.06
CA CYS A 319 10.93 -6.12 -20.03
C CYS A 319 10.45 -5.73 -21.44
N GLY A 320 11.29 -5.91 -22.46
CA GLY A 320 10.89 -5.70 -23.86
C GLY A 320 9.75 -6.62 -24.30
N ILE A 321 9.77 -7.89 -23.89
CA ILE A 321 8.66 -8.80 -24.17
C ILE A 321 7.39 -8.41 -23.40
N LYS A 322 7.52 -8.02 -22.13
CA LYS A 322 6.39 -7.58 -21.28
C LYS A 322 5.75 -6.29 -21.81
N LEU A 323 6.52 -5.38 -22.43
CA LEU A 323 6.02 -4.15 -23.03
C LEU A 323 4.93 -4.40 -24.09
N LEU A 324 5.02 -5.53 -24.80
CA LEU A 324 4.03 -5.92 -25.83
C LEU A 324 2.63 -6.21 -25.25
N ILE A 325 2.54 -6.52 -23.95
CA ILE A 325 1.26 -6.73 -23.25
C ILE A 325 0.86 -5.52 -22.42
N ALA A 326 1.82 -4.71 -21.98
CA ALA A 326 1.57 -3.63 -21.02
C ALA A 326 0.59 -2.55 -21.51
N SER A 327 0.38 -2.42 -22.83
CA SER A 327 -0.58 -1.47 -23.42
C SER A 327 -1.98 -2.06 -23.67
N ILE A 328 -2.19 -3.35 -23.39
CA ILE A 328 -3.43 -4.05 -23.71
C ILE A 328 -4.20 -4.30 -22.41
N ASP A 329 -5.44 -3.81 -22.37
CA ASP A 329 -6.35 -4.09 -21.27
C ASP A 329 -6.57 -5.60 -21.14
N ARG A 330 -6.47 -6.11 -19.91
CA ARG A 330 -6.54 -7.54 -19.59
C ARG A 330 -7.89 -8.16 -19.96
N ASN A 331 -8.94 -7.34 -20.03
CA ASN A 331 -10.29 -7.75 -20.42
C ASN A 331 -10.56 -7.62 -21.92
N SER A 332 -9.60 -7.13 -22.70
CA SER A 332 -9.76 -6.98 -24.15
C SER A 332 -9.66 -8.34 -24.88
N ALA A 333 -10.41 -8.48 -25.97
CA ALA A 333 -10.34 -9.64 -26.86
C ALA A 333 -8.95 -9.82 -27.51
N GLU A 334 -8.10 -8.79 -27.47
CA GLU A 334 -6.72 -8.83 -28.00
C GLU A 334 -5.72 -9.45 -27.01
N PHE A 335 -6.07 -9.54 -25.73
CA PHE A 335 -5.19 -10.03 -24.66
C PHE A 335 -4.71 -11.48 -24.89
N PRO A 336 -5.57 -12.46 -25.28
CA PRO A 336 -5.12 -13.82 -25.58
C PRO A 336 -4.09 -13.91 -26.71
N ALA A 337 -4.28 -13.11 -27.77
CA ALA A 337 -3.38 -13.09 -28.92
C ALA A 337 -2.03 -12.47 -28.55
N ALA A 338 -2.04 -11.39 -27.77
CA ALA A 338 -0.83 -10.76 -27.25
C ALA A 338 -0.08 -11.69 -26.29
N LEU A 339 -0.79 -12.40 -25.40
CA LEU A 339 -0.21 -13.41 -24.52
C LEU A 339 0.45 -14.56 -25.31
N GLY A 340 -0.19 -15.03 -26.37
CA GLY A 340 0.41 -16.03 -27.27
C GLY A 340 1.72 -15.53 -27.90
N ARG A 341 1.75 -14.29 -28.37
CA ARG A 341 2.95 -13.66 -28.97
C ARG A 341 4.07 -13.49 -27.96
N THR A 342 3.79 -13.07 -26.73
CA THR A 342 4.83 -12.92 -25.71
C THR A 342 5.39 -14.25 -25.26
N LEU A 343 4.56 -15.27 -25.06
CA LEU A 343 5.04 -16.63 -24.73
C LEU A 343 5.91 -17.20 -25.85
N ALA A 344 5.55 -16.95 -27.12
CA ALA A 344 6.37 -17.32 -28.27
C ALA A 344 7.71 -16.57 -28.28
N ASN A 345 7.72 -15.27 -27.99
CA ASN A 345 8.93 -14.46 -27.91
C ASN A 345 9.84 -14.88 -26.74
N ILE A 346 9.28 -15.22 -25.58
CA ILE A 346 10.04 -15.80 -24.45
C ILE A 346 10.66 -17.12 -24.89
N LYS A 347 9.92 -17.98 -25.60
CA LYS A 347 10.44 -19.25 -26.11
C LYS A 347 11.54 -19.04 -27.16
N ALA A 348 11.46 -18.00 -27.99
CA ALA A 348 12.50 -17.64 -28.94
C ALA A 348 13.76 -17.12 -28.23
N ALA A 349 13.61 -16.24 -27.24
CA ALA A 349 14.70 -15.74 -26.42
C ALA A 349 15.42 -16.85 -25.64
N LEU A 350 14.69 -17.83 -25.11
CA LEU A 350 15.25 -19.03 -24.45
C LEU A 350 16.10 -19.89 -25.39
N LYS A 351 15.87 -19.85 -26.71
CA LYS A 351 16.66 -20.58 -27.71
C LYS A 351 17.90 -19.80 -28.16
N GLN A 352 17.81 -18.48 -28.22
CA GLN A 352 18.87 -17.62 -28.75
C GLN A 352 20.00 -17.39 -27.73
N SER A 353 19.71 -17.42 -26.43
CA SER A 353 20.70 -17.13 -25.38
C SER A 353 20.77 -18.26 -24.34
N PRO A 354 21.59 -19.30 -24.57
CA PRO A 354 21.72 -20.43 -23.63
C PRO A 354 22.38 -20.04 -22.30
N ASP A 355 23.27 -19.05 -22.28
CA ASP A 355 24.01 -18.62 -21.08
C ASP A 355 23.10 -17.90 -20.06
N ILE A 356 22.06 -17.23 -20.54
CA ILE A 356 21.12 -16.43 -19.73
C ILE A 356 19.80 -17.19 -19.48
N ARG A 357 19.66 -18.39 -20.06
CA ARG A 357 18.44 -19.22 -20.05
C ARG A 357 17.88 -19.39 -18.64
N GLN A 358 18.73 -19.59 -17.63
CA GLN A 358 18.28 -19.80 -16.25
C GLN A 358 17.62 -18.55 -15.64
N ALA A 359 18.26 -17.39 -15.75
CA ALA A 359 17.71 -16.12 -15.26
C ALA A 359 16.43 -15.72 -16.00
N LEU A 360 16.37 -16.01 -17.31
CA LEU A 360 15.21 -15.74 -18.14
C LEU A 360 13.99 -16.59 -17.72
N VAL A 361 14.22 -17.87 -17.40
CA VAL A 361 13.15 -18.76 -16.89
C VAL A 361 12.70 -18.32 -15.51
N GLU A 362 13.61 -17.94 -14.60
CA GLU A 362 13.25 -17.44 -13.28
C GLU A 362 12.38 -16.18 -13.36
N GLY A 363 12.76 -15.19 -14.18
CA GLY A 363 11.97 -13.97 -14.40
C GLY A 363 10.62 -14.25 -15.07
N ALA A 364 10.58 -15.16 -16.05
CA ALA A 364 9.32 -15.58 -16.69
C ALA A 364 8.36 -16.25 -15.69
N ILE A 365 8.86 -17.09 -14.78
CA ILE A 365 8.05 -17.70 -13.72
C ILE A 365 7.51 -16.61 -12.78
N ARG A 366 8.35 -15.66 -12.34
CA ARG A 366 7.91 -14.56 -11.46
C ARG A 366 6.81 -13.68 -12.06
N TRP A 367 6.85 -13.50 -13.38
CA TRP A 367 5.82 -12.78 -14.13
C TRP A 367 4.52 -13.57 -14.29
N ILE A 368 4.61 -14.89 -14.52
CA ILE A 368 3.45 -15.76 -14.74
C ILE A 368 2.69 -16.07 -13.44
N LEU A 369 3.39 -16.12 -12.30
CA LEU A 369 2.78 -16.45 -11.01
C LEU A 369 1.58 -15.54 -10.64
N PRO A 370 1.67 -14.19 -10.71
CA PRO A 370 0.52 -13.32 -10.51
C PRO A 370 -0.65 -13.63 -11.45
N LEU A 371 -0.37 -13.93 -12.72
CA LEU A 371 -1.40 -14.21 -13.73
C LEU A 371 -2.18 -15.51 -13.45
N THR A 372 -1.60 -16.45 -12.69
CA THR A 372 -2.31 -17.67 -12.26
C THR A 372 -3.33 -17.45 -11.15
N ARG A 373 -3.31 -16.28 -10.49
CA ARG A 373 -4.25 -15.96 -9.40
C ARG A 373 -5.55 -15.35 -9.86
N GLU A 374 -5.54 -14.67 -11.00
CA GLU A 374 -6.70 -13.90 -11.45
C GLU A 374 -7.81 -14.89 -11.85
N SER A 375 -8.81 -15.00 -10.97
CA SER A 375 -9.95 -15.91 -11.09
C SER A 375 -10.91 -15.56 -12.22
N ASP A 376 -10.75 -14.37 -12.82
CA ASP A 376 -11.61 -13.83 -13.87
C ASP A 376 -11.10 -14.18 -15.30
N LEU A 377 -9.96 -14.87 -15.41
CA LEU A 377 -9.45 -15.33 -16.71
C LEU A 377 -10.19 -16.57 -17.22
N ASP A 378 -10.45 -16.61 -18.53
CA ASP A 378 -11.04 -17.75 -19.22
C ASP A 378 -10.30 -19.07 -18.91
N VAL A 379 -11.06 -20.16 -18.79
CA VAL A 379 -10.57 -21.51 -18.49
C VAL A 379 -9.52 -21.95 -19.53
N GLY A 380 -9.65 -21.50 -20.78
CA GLY A 380 -8.66 -21.71 -21.83
C GLY A 380 -7.32 -21.03 -21.53
N LEU A 381 -7.34 -19.76 -21.11
CA LEU A 381 -6.14 -19.00 -20.76
C LEU A 381 -5.45 -19.58 -19.51
N GLN A 382 -6.21 -19.94 -18.48
CA GLN A 382 -5.65 -20.56 -17.27
C GLN A 382 -4.93 -21.89 -17.59
N LYS A 383 -5.46 -22.69 -18.54
CA LYS A 383 -4.79 -23.90 -19.03
C LYS A 383 -3.49 -23.60 -19.77
N VAL A 384 -3.47 -22.56 -20.61
CA VAL A 384 -2.25 -22.14 -21.33
C VAL A 384 -1.19 -21.64 -20.35
N ILE A 385 -1.57 -20.81 -19.38
CA ILE A 385 -0.68 -20.25 -18.37
C ILE A 385 -0.12 -21.34 -17.44
N SER A 386 -0.94 -22.31 -17.04
CA SER A 386 -0.47 -23.46 -16.25
C SER A 386 0.37 -24.44 -17.06
N ALA A 387 0.13 -24.58 -18.37
CA ALA A 387 0.98 -25.35 -19.26
C ALA A 387 2.34 -24.67 -19.49
N SER A 388 2.35 -23.34 -19.69
CA SER A 388 3.59 -22.58 -19.85
C SER A 388 4.41 -22.58 -18.55
N LEU A 389 3.77 -22.40 -17.39
CA LEU A 389 4.44 -22.50 -16.09
C LEU A 389 5.08 -23.88 -15.88
N ARG A 390 4.37 -24.96 -16.22
CA ARG A 390 4.95 -26.32 -16.19
C ARG A 390 6.12 -26.47 -17.16
N GLN A 391 6.01 -25.90 -18.36
CA GLN A 391 7.09 -25.94 -19.35
C GLN A 391 8.33 -25.17 -18.87
N TYR A 392 8.15 -24.01 -18.23
CA TYR A 392 9.24 -23.22 -17.66
C TYR A 392 9.89 -23.92 -16.46
N LEU A 393 9.10 -24.54 -15.57
CA LEU A 393 9.61 -25.37 -14.48
C LEU A 393 10.42 -26.56 -15.00
N LYS A 394 9.97 -27.21 -16.09
CA LYS A 394 10.73 -28.29 -16.75
C LYS A 394 12.02 -27.77 -17.40
N ALA A 395 11.96 -26.62 -18.06
CA ALA A 395 13.13 -25.99 -18.68
C ALA A 395 14.18 -25.55 -17.63
N LEU A 396 13.76 -25.29 -16.39
CA LEU A 396 14.65 -25.02 -15.26
C LEU A 396 15.34 -26.30 -14.75
N ALA A 397 14.68 -27.46 -14.88
CA ALA A 397 15.22 -28.77 -14.51
C ALA A 397 16.16 -29.35 -15.58
N GLU A 398 15.92 -29.10 -16.87
CA GLU A 398 16.79 -29.54 -17.98
C GLU A 398 18.22 -28.95 -17.92
N GLY A 399 18.42 -27.86 -17.18
CA GLY A 399 19.74 -27.23 -16.97
C GLY A 399 20.55 -27.82 -15.80
N SER A 400 20.00 -28.76 -15.04
CA SER A 400 20.68 -29.43 -13.91
C SER A 400 20.63 -30.95 -14.11
N LYS A 401 21.76 -31.64 -13.93
CA LYS A 401 21.82 -33.10 -14.06
C LYS A 401 20.96 -33.84 -13.02
N ASP A 402 20.56 -33.16 -11.93
CA ASP A 402 19.77 -33.71 -10.82
C ASP A 402 18.47 -32.94 -10.58
N GLU A 403 17.34 -33.64 -10.51
CA GLU A 403 16.04 -33.05 -10.17
C GLU A 403 16.00 -32.42 -8.76
N ASN A 404 16.93 -32.80 -7.88
CA ASN A 404 17.09 -32.21 -6.54
C ASN A 404 17.69 -30.81 -6.58
N GLU A 405 18.54 -30.51 -7.58
CA GLU A 405 19.11 -29.18 -7.75
C GLU A 405 18.07 -28.19 -8.27
N ALA A 406 17.19 -28.63 -9.18
CA ALA A 406 16.04 -27.84 -9.62
C ALA A 406 15.08 -27.50 -8.46
N CYS A 407 14.79 -28.47 -7.58
CA CYS A 407 13.92 -28.26 -6.43
C CYS A 407 14.53 -27.34 -5.37
N THR A 408 15.86 -27.39 -5.16
CA THR A 408 16.53 -26.44 -4.27
C THR A 408 16.56 -25.02 -4.84
N ARG A 409 16.64 -24.85 -6.17
CA ARG A 409 16.52 -23.54 -6.83
C ARG A 409 15.11 -22.97 -6.74
N ILE A 410 14.08 -23.79 -6.95
CA ILE A 410 12.68 -23.40 -6.74
C ILE A 410 12.45 -22.97 -5.28
N SER A 411 13.01 -23.70 -4.30
CA SER A 411 12.96 -23.30 -2.89
C SER A 411 13.71 -21.99 -2.62
N LYS A 412 14.86 -21.74 -3.26
CA LYS A 412 15.56 -20.44 -3.18
C LYS A 412 14.72 -19.31 -3.78
N MET A 413 14.04 -19.56 -4.90
CA MET A 413 13.17 -18.58 -5.53
C MET A 413 11.91 -18.31 -4.68
N ALA A 414 11.32 -19.33 -4.07
CA ALA A 414 10.21 -19.17 -3.12
C ALA A 414 10.65 -18.35 -1.89
N ASN A 415 11.87 -18.57 -1.39
CA ASN A 415 12.43 -17.76 -0.31
C ASN A 415 12.75 -16.33 -0.74
N ALA A 416 13.20 -16.10 -1.98
CA ALA A 416 13.39 -14.76 -2.53
C ALA A 416 12.04 -14.02 -2.65
N LEU A 417 11.00 -14.67 -3.17
CA LEU A 417 9.64 -14.14 -3.23
C LEU A 417 9.08 -13.86 -1.82
N LYS A 418 9.41 -14.69 -0.83
CA LYS A 418 9.08 -14.45 0.58
C LYS A 418 9.75 -13.19 1.11
N ASN A 419 11.04 -12.99 0.82
CA ASN A 419 11.77 -11.79 1.22
C ASN A 419 11.20 -10.53 0.55
N ASP A 420 10.73 -10.66 -0.68
CA ASP A 420 10.04 -9.61 -1.43
C ASP A 420 8.56 -9.42 -1.00
N ARG A 421 8.14 -10.04 0.12
CA ARG A 421 6.78 -9.99 0.71
C ARG A 421 5.67 -10.57 -0.17
N ARG A 422 6.02 -11.30 -1.23
CA ARG A 422 5.10 -12.03 -2.12
C ARG A 422 4.88 -13.45 -1.59
N SER A 423 4.49 -13.58 -0.32
CA SER A 423 4.35 -14.87 0.38
C SER A 423 3.30 -15.79 -0.24
N THR A 424 2.28 -15.20 -0.86
CA THR A 424 1.27 -15.93 -1.64
C THR A 424 1.87 -16.48 -2.94
N ASP A 425 2.74 -15.74 -3.64
CA ASP A 425 3.39 -16.19 -4.90
C ASP A 425 4.34 -17.32 -4.64
N ALA A 426 5.05 -17.23 -3.52
CA ALA A 426 5.87 -18.33 -3.04
C ALA A 426 5.01 -19.59 -2.77
N LYS A 427 3.81 -19.46 -2.17
CA LYS A 427 2.90 -20.60 -1.94
C LYS A 427 2.39 -21.21 -3.24
N SER A 428 1.89 -20.39 -4.18
CA SER A 428 1.41 -20.85 -5.49
C SER A 428 2.52 -21.52 -6.30
N LEU A 429 3.75 -21.01 -6.23
CA LEU A 429 4.92 -21.60 -6.86
C LEU A 429 5.24 -22.98 -6.27
N LEU A 430 5.22 -23.12 -4.93
CA LEU A 430 5.47 -24.40 -4.28
C LEU A 430 4.39 -25.43 -4.58
N GLU A 431 3.11 -25.03 -4.61
CA GLU A 431 2.01 -25.93 -4.99
C GLU A 431 2.12 -26.40 -6.46
N ALA A 432 2.51 -25.51 -7.37
CA ALA A 432 2.74 -25.87 -8.77
C ALA A 432 3.96 -26.78 -8.95
N ALA A 433 5.02 -26.56 -8.16
CA ALA A 433 6.21 -27.41 -8.14
C ALA A 433 5.93 -28.80 -7.54
N GLU A 434 5.15 -28.89 -6.45
CA GLU A 434 4.72 -30.17 -5.84
C GLU A 434 3.90 -31.01 -6.83
N ARG A 435 2.98 -30.39 -7.59
CA ARG A 435 2.20 -31.08 -8.63
C ARG A 435 3.05 -31.66 -9.76
N GLN A 436 4.26 -31.14 -9.98
CA GLN A 436 5.11 -31.50 -11.11
C GLN A 436 6.30 -32.39 -10.73
N PHE A 437 6.89 -32.20 -9.55
CA PHE A 437 8.08 -32.92 -9.09
C PHE A 437 7.84 -33.83 -7.86
N GLY A 438 6.61 -33.87 -7.33
CA GLY A 438 6.25 -34.63 -6.13
C GLY A 438 6.66 -33.97 -4.81
N GLU A 439 6.41 -34.65 -3.68
CA GLU A 439 6.82 -34.20 -2.34
C GLU A 439 8.31 -34.47 -2.10
N LYS A 440 9.16 -33.53 -2.50
CA LYS A 440 10.60 -33.56 -2.20
C LYS A 440 10.93 -32.76 -0.94
N GLU A 441 11.91 -33.23 -0.17
CA GLU A 441 12.27 -32.71 1.16
C GLU A 441 12.59 -31.19 1.17
N SER A 442 13.19 -30.67 0.09
CA SER A 442 13.50 -29.24 -0.06
C SER A 442 12.26 -28.35 -0.27
N LEU A 443 11.20 -28.89 -0.88
CA LEU A 443 9.92 -28.19 -1.10
C LEU A 443 9.08 -28.20 0.16
N VAL A 444 9.03 -29.35 0.85
CA VAL A 444 8.35 -29.50 2.16
C VAL A 444 8.99 -28.57 3.21
N ARG A 445 10.33 -28.45 3.24
CA ARG A 445 11.04 -27.52 4.14
C ARG A 445 10.74 -26.05 3.83
N ALA A 446 10.67 -25.69 2.54
CA ALA A 446 10.30 -24.33 2.13
C ALA A 446 8.85 -24.00 2.50
N LYS A 447 7.91 -24.94 2.33
CA LYS A 447 6.50 -24.79 2.71
C LYS A 447 6.31 -24.70 4.23
N ALA A 448 7.02 -25.52 5.01
CA ALA A 448 7.02 -25.46 6.47
C ALA A 448 7.57 -24.11 6.98
N SER A 449 8.58 -23.55 6.30
CA SER A 449 9.08 -22.19 6.59
C SER A 449 8.06 -21.09 6.28
N MET A 450 7.04 -21.38 5.48
CA MET A 450 5.96 -20.45 5.10
C MET A 450 4.68 -20.59 5.92
N GLN A 451 4.55 -21.64 6.76
CA GLN A 451 3.44 -21.81 7.71
C GLN A 451 3.73 -21.22 9.10
N LYS A 452 5.00 -20.94 9.43
CA LYS A 452 5.43 -20.42 10.75
C LYS A 452 5.33 -18.88 10.90
N THR A 453 4.77 -18.19 9.92
CA THR A 453 4.54 -16.74 9.87
C THR A 453 3.17 -16.52 9.26
#